data_AF-A0A842LPM7-F1
#
_entry.id   AF-A0A842LPM7-F1
#
_cell.length_a   1.000
_cell.length_b   1.000
_cell.length_c   1.000
_cell.angle_alpha   90.00
_cell.angle_beta   90.00
_cell.angle_gamma   90.00
#
_symmetry.space_group_name_H-M   'P 1'
#
loop_
_entity.id
_entity.type
_entity.pdbx_description
1 polymer ?
#
loop_
_entity_poly.entity_id
_entity_poly.type
_entity_poly.pdbx_seq_one_letter_code
_entity_poly.pdbx_strand_id
1 'polypeptide(L)' 'HIYGPLVPFGRRGTENVCQHRGFGERLLRRAEEISKEEGFDRIAVISGIGVREYYRKRGYELEGPYMVKEL' A
#
# COMPACT_ATOMS: atom_id res chain seq x y z
N HIS A 1 -4.38 7.48 -1.35
CA HIS A 1 -5.57 6.91 -2.01
C HIS A 1 -5.28 6.83 -3.49
N ILE A 2 -5.44 5.67 -4.13
CA ILE A 2 -5.22 5.52 -5.58
C ILE A 2 -6.59 5.58 -6.25
N TYR A 3 -6.83 6.62 -7.05
CA TYR A 3 -8.01 6.69 -7.90
C TYR A 3 -7.75 5.86 -9.16
N GLY A 4 -8.54 4.81 -9.35
CA GLY A 4 -8.56 4.00 -10.56
C GLY A 4 -10.00 3.59 -10.88
N PRO A 5 -10.38 3.45 -12.17
CA PRO A 5 -11.75 3.10 -12.52
C PRO A 5 -12.14 1.73 -11.94
N LEU A 6 -13.32 1.67 -11.34
CA LEU A 6 -14.00 0.44 -10.93
C LEU A 6 -14.43 -0.31 -12.18
N VAL A 7 -13.61 -1.23 -12.68
CA VAL A 7 -14.01 -2.10 -13.79
C VAL A 7 -14.47 -3.45 -13.23
N PRO A 8 -15.68 -3.93 -13.55
CA PRO A 8 -16.19 -5.21 -13.08
C PRO A 8 -15.34 -6.37 -13.63
N PHE A 9 -15.02 -7.32 -12.75
CA PHE A 9 -14.31 -8.54 -13.10
C PHE A 9 -15.13 -9.38 -14.08
N GLY A 10 -14.64 -9.52 -15.32
CA GLY A 10 -15.13 -10.54 -16.24
C GLY A 10 -15.39 -10.05 -17.65
N ARG A 11 -14.33 -9.81 -18.43
CA ARG A 11 -14.29 -10.09 -19.87
C ARG A 11 -12.84 -9.95 -20.35
N ARG A 12 -12.30 -11.03 -20.90
CA ARG A 12 -11.08 -11.01 -21.71
C ARG A 12 -11.35 -10.12 -22.92
N GLY A 13 -10.53 -9.09 -23.12
CA GLY A 13 -10.54 -8.30 -24.35
C GLY A 13 -9.91 -6.93 -24.15
N THR A 14 -8.75 -6.74 -24.79
CA THR A 14 -8.19 -5.48 -25.30
C THR A 14 -7.98 -4.31 -24.34
N GLU A 15 -6.69 -4.04 -24.10
CA GLU A 15 -6.08 -2.71 -23.92
C GLU A 15 -6.46 -1.92 -22.64
N ASN A 16 -5.43 -1.50 -21.90
CA ASN A 16 -5.51 -0.76 -20.63
C ASN A 16 -5.83 -1.56 -19.36
N VAL A 17 -5.24 -2.76 -19.26
CA VAL A 17 -4.94 -3.41 -17.96
C VAL A 17 -3.79 -2.65 -17.28
N CYS A 18 -3.96 -1.34 -17.08
CA CYS A 18 -3.17 -0.54 -16.15
C CYS A 18 -3.63 -0.87 -14.71
N GLN A 19 -3.65 -2.16 -14.36
CA GLN A 19 -3.57 -2.62 -12.98
C GLN A 19 -2.16 -2.27 -12.47
N HIS A 20 -1.99 -1.00 -12.11
CA HIS A 20 -0.78 -0.44 -11.54
C HIS A 20 -0.54 -1.00 -10.14
N ARG A 21 -0.12 -2.27 -10.05
CA ARG A 21 0.41 -2.87 -8.82
C ARG A 21 1.66 -2.11 -8.28
N GLY A 22 2.29 -1.25 -9.08
CA GLY A 22 3.51 -0.53 -8.71
C GLY A 22 3.34 0.84 -8.05
N PHE A 23 2.23 1.56 -8.25
CA PHE A 23 2.12 2.92 -7.70
C PHE A 23 1.95 2.93 -6.18
N GLY A 24 1.15 2.01 -5.63
CA GLY A 24 0.98 1.89 -4.19
C GLY A 24 2.30 1.58 -3.48
N GLU A 25 3.12 0.73 -4.08
CA GLU A 25 4.44 0.39 -3.56
C GLU A 25 5.43 1.55 -3.66
N ARG A 26 5.48 2.25 -4.80
CA ARG A 26 6.34 3.42 -4.97
C ARG A 26 6.01 4.55 -4.00
N LEU A 27 4.71 4.80 -3.77
CA LEU A 27 4.26 5.81 -2.81
C LEU A 27 4.61 5.40 -1.38
N LEU A 28 4.40 4.12 -1.03
CA LEU A 28 4.75 3.61 0.28
C LEU A 28 6.25 3.70 0.54
N ARG A 29 7.07 3.26 -0.42
CA ARG A 29 8.54 3.37 -0.34
C ARG A 29 8.98 4.83 -0.18
N ARG A 30 8.38 5.76 -0.94
CA ARG A 30 8.73 7.18 -0.81
C ARG A 30 8.34 7.73 0.56
N ALA A 31 7.22 7.29 1.14
CA ALA A 31 6.83 7.64 2.50
C ALA A 31 7.84 7.09 3.53
N GLU A 32 8.28 5.83 3.37
CA GLU A 32 9.32 5.24 4.23
C GLU A 32 10.65 6.02 4.14
N GLU A 33 11.08 6.41 2.93
CA GLU A 33 12.28 7.23 2.72
C GLU A 33 12.18 8.60 3.41
N ILE A 34 11.07 9.32 3.22
CA ILE A 34 10.85 10.63 3.84
C ILE A 34 10.83 10.49 5.37
N SER A 35 10.15 9.47 5.91
CA SER A 35 10.11 9.25 7.35
C SER A 35 11.49 8.98 7.95
N LYS A 36 12.37 8.26 7.22
CA LYS A 36 13.78 8.08 7.64
C LYS A 36 14.59 9.37 7.56
N GLU A 37 14.42 10.13 6.48
CA GLU A 37 15.11 11.42 6.27
C GLU A 37 14.76 12.41 7.40
N GLU A 38 13.52 12.38 7.89
CA GLU A 38 13.03 13.22 9.00
C GLU A 38 13.34 12.65 10.40
N GLY A 39 13.98 11.47 10.49
CA GLY A 39 14.40 10.88 11.77
C GLY A 39 13.30 10.15 12.55
N PHE A 40 12.28 9.63 11.88
CA PHE A 40 11.28 8.75 12.51
C PHE A 40 11.73 7.29 12.50
N ASP A 41 11.55 6.61 13.64
CA ASP A 41 11.93 5.19 13.80
C ASP A 41 10.85 4.21 13.30
N ARG A 42 9.61 4.69 13.09
CA ARG A 42 8.47 3.85 12.71
C ARG A 42 7.44 4.56 11.85
N ILE A 43 6.73 3.79 11.03
CA ILE A 43 5.60 4.25 10.21
C ILE A 43 4.33 3.45 10.55
N ALA A 44 3.20 4.15 10.71
CA ALA A 44 1.90 3.55 11.00
C ALA A 44 0.88 3.88 9.89
N VAL A 45 0.21 2.86 9.36
CA VAL A 45 -0.74 2.98 8.26
C VAL A 45 -2.14 2.58 8.71
N ILE A 46 -3.11 3.47 8.54
CA ILE A 46 -4.53 3.15 8.73
C ILE A 46 -4.96 2.21 7.60
N SER A 47 -5.31 0.98 7.95
CA SER A 47 -5.57 -0.07 6.97
C SER A 47 -6.87 -0.81 7.28
N GLY A 48 -7.78 -0.83 6.30
CA GLY A 48 -9.00 -1.63 6.37
C GLY A 48 -8.68 -3.13 6.44
N ILE A 49 -9.52 -3.90 7.14
CA ILE A 49 -9.27 -5.32 7.46
C ILE A 49 -8.88 -6.14 6.21
N GLY A 50 -9.57 -5.92 5.08
CA GLY A 50 -9.34 -6.65 3.82
C GLY A 50 -8.04 -6.34 3.08
N VAL A 51 -7.31 -5.28 3.46
CA VAL A 51 -6.04 -4.90 2.82
C VAL A 51 -4.82 -5.06 3.74
N ARG A 52 -5.01 -5.54 4.97
CA ARG A 52 -3.91 -5.81 5.91
C ARG A 52 -2.88 -6.80 5.36
N GLU A 53 -3.31 -7.81 4.61
CA GLU A 53 -2.40 -8.80 4.01
C GLU A 53 -1.42 -8.16 3.00
N TYR A 54 -1.83 -7.10 2.31
CA TYR A 54 -0.95 -6.35 1.40
C TYR A 54 0.24 -5.72 2.15
N TYR A 55 0.00 -5.22 3.37
CA TYR A 55 1.02 -4.62 4.22
C TYR A 55 1.86 -5.68 4.95
N ARG A 56 1.25 -6.78 5.39
CA ARG A 56 1.98 -7.89 6.03
C ARG A 56 3.07 -8.47 5.13
N LYS A 57 2.78 -8.63 3.83
CA LYS A 57 3.78 -9.09 2.83
C LYS A 57 4.98 -8.15 2.68
N ARG A 58 4.90 -6.92 3.22
CA ARG A 58 5.93 -5.88 3.15
C ARG A 58 6.59 -5.58 4.50
N GLY A 59 6.41 -6.47 5.49
CA GLY A 59 7.03 -6.36 6.80
C GLY A 59 6.30 -5.45 7.79
N TYR A 60 5.03 -5.12 7.52
CA TYR A 60 4.20 -4.41 8.49
C TYR A 60 3.49 -5.41 9.41
N GLU A 61 3.43 -5.08 10.68
CA GLU A 61 2.74 -5.83 11.72
C GLU A 61 1.46 -5.11 12.15
N LEU A 62 0.48 -5.84 12.70
CA LEU A 62 -0.76 -5.23 13.15
C LEU A 62 -0.59 -4.75 14.60
N GLU A 63 -0.62 -3.43 14.80
CA GLU A 63 -0.60 -2.80 16.12
C GLU A 63 -1.90 -2.02 16.32
N GLY A 64 -2.82 -2.60 17.11
CA GLY A 64 -4.16 -2.06 17.30
C GLY A 64 -4.93 -1.94 15.96
N PRO A 65 -5.44 -0.75 15.59
CA PRO A 65 -6.11 -0.54 14.31
C PRO A 65 -5.15 -0.24 13.14
N TYR A 66 -3.84 -0.15 13.39
CA TYR A 66 -2.84 0.27 12.40
C TYR A 66 -1.95 -0.88 11.93
N MET A 67 -1.42 -0.77 10.72
CA MET A 67 -0.29 -1.57 10.25
C MET A 67 0.98 -0.78 10.47
N VAL A 68 1.89 -1.27 11.32
CA VAL A 68 3.11 -0.58 11.74
C VAL A 68 4.34 -1.29 11.20
N LYS A 69 5.36 -0.53 10.82
CA LYS A 69 6.67 -1.05 10.42
C LYS A 69 7.76 -0.17 11.02
N GLU A 70 8.77 -0.81 11.60
CA GLU A 70 10.01 -0.17 12.02
C GLU A 70 10.84 0.16 10.76
N LEU A 71 11.34 1.39 10.68
CA LEU A 71 11.96 1.93 9.46
C LEU A 71 13.46 1.61 9.37
#